data_AF-A0A5H2Y418-F1
#
_entry.id   AF-A0A5H2Y418-F1
#
_cell.length_a   1.000
_cell.length_b   1.000
_cell.length_c   1.000
_cell.angle_alpha   90.00
_cell.angle_beta   90.00
_cell.angle_gamma   90.00
#
_symmetry.space_group_name_H-M   'P 1'
#
loop_
_entity.id
_entity.type
_entity.pdbx_description
1 polymer ?
#
loop_
_entity_poly.entity_id
_entity_poly.type
_entity_poly.pdbx_seq_one_letter_code
_entity_poly.pdbx_strand_id
1 'polypeptide(L)'
;MTLDEVITRFHISALQNNGSREIAQDSVKSSAVLMPLIEQNGQAALLFCKRAAYLKHHPSQLCFPGGKAEPQDCNLIMTALRETHEELGITPEQITPLGTLSLHATLTGFSILPVVARLAPNTQWHTESLEVEHAFTISIAQLSLESNWHTYELQLAGKSRSLPGFITPHGLLWGATASLVKNFIKLIKTA
;
A
#
# COMPACT_ATOMS: atom_id res chain seq x y z
N MET A 1 -4.15 1.91 18.19
CA MET A 1 -3.87 0.48 18.10
C MET A 1 -2.38 0.30 18.01
N THR A 2 -1.83 -0.64 18.76
CA THR A 2 -0.41 -1.04 18.66
C THR A 2 -0.19 -1.83 17.36
N LEU A 3 1.06 -2.02 16.96
CA LEU A 3 1.39 -2.81 15.78
C LEU A 3 0.91 -4.27 15.94
N ASP A 4 1.13 -4.87 17.10
CA ASP A 4 0.74 -6.26 17.36
C ASP A 4 -0.78 -6.47 17.36
N GLU A 5 -1.56 -5.49 17.85
CA GLU A 5 -3.02 -5.51 17.73
C GLU A 5 -3.47 -5.53 16.27
N VAL A 6 -2.88 -4.68 15.43
CA VAL A 6 -3.22 -4.61 14.00
C VAL A 6 -2.88 -5.92 13.29
N ILE A 7 -1.70 -6.49 13.57
CA ILE A 7 -1.25 -7.77 12.98
C ILE A 7 -2.18 -8.91 13.40
N THR A 8 -2.53 -8.98 14.69
CA THR A 8 -3.42 -10.02 15.22
C THR A 8 -4.78 -9.98 14.54
N ARG A 9 -5.39 -8.79 14.44
CA ARG A 9 -6.68 -8.61 13.77
C ARG A 9 -6.62 -8.93 12.28
N PHE A 10 -5.52 -8.57 11.61
CA PHE A 10 -5.30 -8.93 10.21
C PHE A 10 -5.28 -10.45 10.01
N HIS A 11 -4.56 -11.19 10.85
CA HIS A 11 -4.52 -12.66 10.78
C HIS A 11 -5.88 -13.31 11.06
N ILE A 12 -6.61 -12.83 12.07
CA ILE A 12 -7.97 -13.32 12.37
C ILE A 12 -8.90 -13.11 11.17
N SER A 13 -8.87 -11.92 10.57
CA SER A 13 -9.68 -11.62 9.39
C SER A 13 -9.29 -12.47 8.18
N ALA A 14 -7.99 -12.72 7.98
CA ALA A 14 -7.51 -13.59 6.91
C ALA A 14 -8.02 -15.03 7.06
N LEU A 15 -8.04 -15.59 8.27
CA LEU A 15 -8.57 -16.93 8.54
C LEU A 15 -10.07 -17.02 8.26
N GLN A 16 -10.84 -15.99 8.60
CA GLN A 16 -12.30 -15.94 8.36
C GLN A 16 -12.66 -15.80 6.87
N ASN A 17 -11.77 -15.19 6.08
CA ASN A 17 -11.98 -14.92 4.65
C ASN A 17 -11.31 -15.96 3.73
N ASN A 18 -10.88 -17.11 4.24
CA ASN A 18 -10.16 -18.17 3.49
C ASN A 18 -11.00 -18.92 2.43
N GLY A 19 -12.11 -18.35 1.96
CA GLY A 19 -12.78 -18.80 0.73
C GLY A 19 -12.01 -18.29 -0.49
N SER A 20 -11.09 -19.12 -1.01
CA SER A 20 -10.48 -18.99 -2.34
C SER A 20 -9.51 -17.81 -2.53
N ARG A 21 -8.33 -17.86 -1.90
CA ARG A 21 -7.17 -17.09 -2.40
C ARG A 21 -6.63 -17.79 -3.64
N GLU A 22 -7.19 -17.49 -4.81
CA GLU A 22 -6.53 -17.84 -6.08
C GLU A 22 -5.15 -17.16 -6.10
N ILE A 23 -4.10 -17.97 -6.12
CA ILE A 23 -2.76 -17.51 -6.44
C ILE A 23 -2.85 -17.05 -7.89
N ALA A 24 -2.83 -15.73 -8.08
CA ALA A 24 -2.90 -15.13 -9.40
C ALA A 24 -1.77 -15.68 -10.26
N GLN A 25 -2.12 -16.56 -11.21
CA GLN A 25 -1.19 -17.06 -12.21
C GLN A 25 -0.71 -15.89 -13.07
N ASP A 26 0.59 -15.93 -13.35
CA ASP A 26 1.37 -14.92 -14.07
C ASP A 26 0.67 -14.47 -15.36
N SER A 27 0.02 -13.30 -15.29
CA SER A 27 -0.45 -12.59 -16.47
C SER A 27 0.37 -11.31 -16.65
N VAL A 28 0.63 -10.96 -17.91
CA VAL A 28 1.54 -9.92 -18.43
C VAL A 28 1.21 -8.47 -17.96
N LYS A 29 0.23 -8.29 -17.06
CA LYS A 29 -0.16 -6.99 -16.47
C LYS A 29 -0.36 -7.06 -14.95
N SER A 30 0.54 -7.77 -14.27
CA SER A 30 0.50 -7.90 -12.82
C SER A 30 1.49 -6.94 -12.16
N SER A 31 1.02 -6.25 -11.13
CA SER A 31 1.81 -5.36 -10.27
C SER A 31 1.65 -5.78 -8.82
N ALA A 32 2.62 -5.43 -7.99
CA ALA A 32 2.54 -5.67 -6.56
C ALA A 32 3.00 -4.43 -5.79
N VAL A 33 2.37 -4.20 -4.64
CA VAL A 33 2.73 -3.11 -3.74
C VAL A 33 2.89 -3.66 -2.33
N LEU A 34 3.87 -3.14 -1.60
CA LEU A 34 4.05 -3.44 -0.18
C LEU A 34 3.24 -2.45 0.65
N MET A 35 2.39 -2.94 1.54
CA MET A 35 1.72 -2.16 2.59
C MET A 35 2.54 -2.30 3.88
N PRO A 36 3.53 -1.43 4.15
CA PRO A 36 4.53 -1.66 5.17
C PRO A 36 4.00 -1.11 6.50
N LEU A 37 3.75 -2.01 7.45
CA LEU A 37 3.35 -1.69 8.81
C LEU A 37 4.60 -1.49 9.67
N ILE A 38 4.62 -0.37 10.39
CA ILE A 38 5.68 -0.02 11.31
C ILE A 38 5.09 0.59 12.58
N GLU A 39 5.79 0.43 13.70
CA GLU A 39 5.46 1.14 14.92
C GLU A 39 6.14 2.51 14.93
N GLN A 40 5.36 3.55 15.20
CA GLN A 40 5.80 4.93 15.36
C GLN A 40 5.18 5.47 16.64
N ASN A 41 6.02 5.87 17.60
CA ASN A 41 5.58 6.42 18.89
C ASN A 41 4.55 5.51 19.62
N GLY A 42 4.78 4.19 19.60
CA GLY A 42 3.89 3.20 20.23
C GLY A 42 2.57 2.94 19.48
N GLN A 43 2.42 3.46 18.25
CA GLN A 43 1.22 3.27 17.44
C GLN A 43 1.56 2.65 16.08
N ALA A 44 0.68 1.81 15.57
CA ALA A 44 0.80 1.28 14.22
C ALA A 44 0.61 2.38 13.18
N ALA A 45 1.46 2.39 12.16
CA ALA A 45 1.37 3.26 11.00
C ALA A 45 1.67 2.48 9.71
N LEU A 46 1.19 3.01 8.59
CA LEU A 46 1.56 2.56 7.25
C LEU A 46 2.57 3.54 6.65
N LEU A 47 3.62 3.01 6.03
CA LEU A 47 4.60 3.77 5.27
C LEU A 47 4.11 3.98 3.84
N PHE A 48 4.18 5.22 3.37
CA PHE A 48 3.78 5.67 2.04
C PHE A 48 4.93 6.41 1.36
N CYS A 49 4.82 6.52 0.04
CA CYS A 49 5.68 7.33 -0.80
C CYS A 49 4.84 8.39 -1.52
N LYS A 50 5.43 9.57 -1.74
CA LYS A 50 4.97 10.52 -2.74
C LYS A 50 5.84 10.35 -3.98
N ARG A 51 5.22 9.99 -5.11
CA ARG A 51 5.90 9.83 -6.39
C ARG A 51 6.45 11.16 -6.89
N ALA A 52 7.65 11.15 -7.48
CA ALA A 52 8.24 12.35 -8.05
C ALA A 52 7.38 12.98 -9.15
N ALA A 53 7.30 14.31 -9.16
CA ALA A 53 6.43 15.06 -10.07
C ALA A 53 6.77 14.90 -11.56
N TYR A 54 8.03 14.57 -11.89
CA TYR A 54 8.49 14.38 -13.26
C TYR A 54 8.15 12.99 -13.84
N LEU A 55 7.62 12.06 -13.03
CA LEU A 55 7.31 10.73 -13.51
C LEU A 55 6.14 10.76 -14.49
N LYS A 56 6.30 10.04 -15.61
CA LYS A 56 5.27 9.92 -16.66
C LYS A 56 3.96 9.32 -16.13
N HIS A 57 4.06 8.44 -15.14
CA HIS A 57 2.92 7.75 -14.55
C HIS A 57 2.74 8.15 -13.09
N HIS A 58 1.52 8.59 -12.77
CA HIS A 58 1.09 8.95 -11.42
C HIS A 58 1.96 10.02 -10.73
N PRO A 59 2.28 11.14 -11.40
CA PRO A 59 3.11 12.18 -10.81
C PRO A 59 2.47 12.75 -9.53
N SER A 60 3.28 12.95 -8.50
CA SER A 60 2.88 13.54 -7.21
C SER A 60 1.80 12.76 -6.44
N GLN A 61 1.47 11.53 -6.85
CA GLN A 61 0.48 10.70 -6.16
C GLN A 61 1.07 10.07 -4.91
N LEU A 62 0.23 9.93 -3.88
CA LEU A 62 0.55 9.15 -2.68
C LEU A 62 0.29 7.67 -2.97
N CYS A 63 1.33 6.85 -2.83
CA CYS A 63 1.29 5.42 -3.11
C CYS A 63 2.01 4.60 -2.05
N PHE A 64 1.80 3.30 -2.11
CA PHE A 64 2.68 2.34 -1.50
C PHE A 64 3.90 2.12 -2.40
N PRO A 65 5.06 1.72 -1.83
CA PRO A 65 6.17 1.28 -2.65
C PRO A 65 5.77 0.02 -3.43
N GLY A 66 6.20 -0.07 -4.68
CA GLY A 66 5.80 -1.15 -5.57
C GLY A 66 5.71 -0.78 -7.04
N GLY A 67 5.63 -1.82 -7.87
CA GLY A 67 5.76 -1.67 -9.31
C GLY A 67 5.23 -2.86 -10.08
N LYS A 68 5.72 -3.02 -11.30
CA LYS A 68 5.32 -4.11 -12.21
C LYS A 68 6.18 -5.34 -11.94
N ALA A 69 5.60 -6.51 -12.14
CA ALA A 69 6.38 -7.74 -12.13
C ALA A 69 7.41 -7.72 -13.27
N GLU A 70 8.63 -8.12 -12.95
CA GLU A 70 9.72 -8.30 -13.92
C GLU A 70 10.03 -9.79 -14.12
N PRO A 71 10.64 -10.19 -15.25
CA PRO A 71 10.90 -11.61 -15.54
C PRO A 71 11.75 -12.34 -14.50
N GLN A 72 12.57 -11.62 -13.74
CA GLN A 72 13.39 -12.18 -12.66
C GLN A 72 12.63 -12.34 -11.33
N ASP A 73 11.45 -11.76 -11.19
CA ASP A 73 10.65 -11.88 -9.97
C ASP A 73 10.06 -13.29 -9.89
N CYS A 74 10.42 -14.04 -8.85
CA CYS A 74 9.92 -15.41 -8.66
C CYS A 74 8.41 -15.47 -8.39
N ASN A 75 7.82 -14.36 -7.92
CA ASN A 75 6.39 -14.16 -7.73
C ASN A 75 6.13 -12.68 -7.39
N LEU A 76 4.84 -12.30 -7.30
CA LEU A 76 4.43 -10.93 -6.98
C LEU A 76 4.83 -10.44 -5.58
N ILE A 77 5.06 -11.33 -4.60
CA ILE A 77 5.59 -10.89 -3.30
C ILE A 77 7.04 -10.44 -3.49
N MET A 78 7.85 -11.17 -4.26
CA MET A 78 9.21 -10.76 -4.59
C MET A 78 9.25 -9.45 -5.38
N THR A 79 8.30 -9.22 -6.28
CA THR A 79 8.13 -7.90 -6.94
C THR A 79 7.97 -6.79 -5.91
N ALA A 80 7.05 -6.92 -4.95
CA ALA A 80 6.83 -5.88 -3.94
C ALA A 80 8.08 -5.63 -3.07
N LEU A 81 8.82 -6.68 -2.72
CA LEU A 81 10.06 -6.56 -1.94
C LEU A 81 11.18 -5.88 -2.73
N ARG A 82 11.39 -6.27 -3.99
CA ARG A 82 12.39 -5.68 -4.88
C ARG A 82 12.13 -4.18 -5.06
N GLU A 83 10.91 -3.82 -5.44
CA GLU A 83 10.51 -2.43 -5.67
C GLU A 83 10.65 -1.59 -4.39
N THR A 84 10.28 -2.14 -3.22
CA THR A 84 10.48 -1.44 -1.94
C THR A 84 11.96 -1.19 -1.65
N HIS A 85 12.83 -2.16 -1.96
CA HIS A 85 14.27 -1.99 -1.83
C HIS A 85 14.82 -0.92 -2.80
N GLU A 86 14.38 -0.92 -4.06
CA GLU A 86 14.79 0.06 -5.07
C GLU A 86 14.33 1.49 -4.72
N GLU A 87 13.05 1.64 -4.34
CA GLU A 87 12.44 2.95 -4.10
C GLU A 87 12.85 3.56 -2.75
N LEU A 88 13.00 2.72 -1.71
CA LEU A 88 13.16 3.16 -0.31
C LEU A 88 14.44 2.64 0.37
N GLY A 89 15.24 1.80 -0.28
CA GLY A 89 16.44 1.22 0.32
C GLY A 89 16.17 0.22 1.45
N ILE A 90 14.91 -0.20 1.66
CA ILE A 90 14.57 -1.16 2.71
C ILE A 90 14.91 -2.56 2.21
N THR A 91 15.86 -3.20 2.87
CA THR A 91 16.31 -4.53 2.48
C THR A 91 15.25 -5.60 2.80
N PRO A 92 15.13 -6.67 1.99
CA PRO A 92 14.16 -7.74 2.24
C PRO A 92 14.26 -8.37 3.64
N GLU A 93 15.45 -8.42 4.23
CA GLU A 93 15.69 -8.96 5.58
C GLU A 93 15.00 -8.14 6.68
N GLN A 94 14.69 -6.87 6.41
CA GLN A 94 13.96 -5.97 7.31
C GLN A 94 12.45 -6.08 7.15
N ILE A 95 11.97 -6.89 6.20
CA ILE A 95 10.55 -6.99 5.85
C ILE A 95 10.07 -8.41 6.15
N THR A 96 9.04 -8.52 6.99
CA THR A 96 8.35 -9.80 7.26
C THR A 96 6.95 -9.76 6.64
N PRO A 97 6.72 -10.43 5.49
CA PRO A 97 5.38 -10.56 4.92
C PRO A 97 4.42 -11.27 5.88
N LEU A 98 3.23 -10.68 6.08
CA LEU A 98 2.17 -11.21 6.95
C LEU A 98 1.06 -11.89 6.13
N GLY A 99 0.91 -11.48 4.88
CA GLY A 99 -0.09 -12.03 3.96
C GLY A 99 -0.46 -11.01 2.89
N THR A 100 -1.47 -11.35 2.09
CA THR A 100 -1.95 -10.50 1.00
C THR A 100 -3.43 -10.12 1.18
N LEU A 101 -3.80 -8.98 0.61
CA LEU A 101 -5.19 -8.66 0.34
C LEU A 101 -5.62 -9.25 -1.01
N SER A 102 -6.93 -9.27 -1.28
CA SER A 102 -7.44 -9.62 -2.60
C SER A 102 -6.88 -8.70 -3.68
N LEU A 103 -6.68 -9.25 -4.88
CA LEU A 103 -6.23 -8.49 -6.05
C LEU A 103 -7.13 -7.26 -6.28
N HIS A 104 -6.50 -6.13 -6.52
CA HIS A 104 -7.19 -4.89 -6.84
C HIS A 104 -7.07 -4.59 -8.34
N ALA A 105 -8.18 -4.72 -9.06
CA ALA A 105 -8.24 -4.35 -10.47
C ALA A 105 -8.24 -2.82 -10.62
N THR A 106 -7.32 -2.31 -11.42
CA THR A 106 -7.19 -0.88 -11.72
C THR A 106 -7.96 -0.50 -12.99
N LEU A 107 -8.26 0.79 -13.13
CA LEU A 107 -8.92 1.32 -14.33
C LEU A 107 -8.09 1.20 -15.62
N THR A 108 -6.79 0.93 -15.49
CA THR A 108 -5.85 0.77 -16.61
C THR A 108 -5.67 -0.69 -17.04
N GLY A 109 -6.39 -1.62 -16.41
CA GLY A 109 -6.33 -3.06 -16.71
C GLY A 109 -5.15 -3.79 -16.08
N PHE A 110 -4.47 -3.18 -15.10
CA PHE A 110 -3.52 -3.85 -14.22
C PHE A 110 -4.21 -4.45 -13.00
N SER A 111 -3.71 -5.58 -12.52
CA SER A 111 -4.08 -6.15 -11.21
C SER A 111 -2.96 -5.88 -10.22
N ILE A 112 -3.28 -5.23 -9.11
CA ILE A 112 -2.33 -4.95 -8.03
C ILE A 112 -2.53 -6.00 -6.93
N LEU A 113 -1.46 -6.71 -6.56
CA LEU A 113 -1.40 -7.54 -5.36
C LEU A 113 -0.88 -6.70 -4.18
N PRO A 114 -1.70 -6.42 -3.15
CA PRO A 114 -1.26 -5.73 -1.95
C PRO A 114 -0.67 -6.73 -0.97
N VAL A 115 0.61 -6.60 -0.67
CA VAL A 115 1.35 -7.44 0.29
C VAL A 115 1.43 -6.69 1.61
N VAL A 116 0.75 -7.17 2.65
CA VAL A 116 0.84 -6.62 4.00
C VAL A 116 2.08 -7.18 4.67
N ALA A 117 2.96 -6.32 5.15
CA ALA A 117 4.21 -6.76 5.78
C ALA A 117 4.54 -5.90 7.00
N ARG A 118 5.22 -6.50 7.97
CA ARG A 118 5.81 -5.81 9.12
C ARG A 118 7.24 -5.40 8.78
N LEU A 119 7.59 -4.16 9.07
CA LEU A 119 8.99 -3.71 9.08
C LEU A 119 9.65 -4.05 10.42
N ALA A 120 10.93 -4.39 10.39
CA ALA A 120 11.74 -4.58 11.59
C ALA A 120 11.80 -3.29 12.43
N PRO A 121 11.91 -3.38 13.76
CA PRO A 121 12.16 -2.21 14.60
C PRO A 121 13.41 -1.45 14.12
N ASN A 122 13.35 -0.12 14.13
CA ASN A 122 14.43 0.77 13.69
C ASN A 122 14.82 0.68 12.20
N THR A 123 13.97 0.07 11.36
CA THR A 123 14.15 0.13 9.89
C THR A 123 14.35 1.57 9.46
N GLN A 124 15.47 1.84 8.79
CA GLN A 124 15.75 3.11 8.13
C GLN A 124 15.36 2.97 6.66
N TRP A 125 14.89 4.06 6.07
CA TRP A 125 14.57 4.11 4.65
C TRP A 125 15.05 5.43 4.06
N HIS A 126 15.31 5.43 2.77
CA HIS A 126 15.55 6.63 2.02
C HIS A 126 14.28 7.47 1.99
N THR A 127 14.39 8.72 2.41
CA THR A 127 13.27 9.66 2.32
C THR A 127 13.00 10.07 0.89
N GLU A 128 14.00 10.04 0.02
CA GLU A 128 13.92 10.44 -1.39
C GLU A 128 14.77 9.51 -2.27
N SER A 129 14.37 9.35 -3.53
CA SER A 129 15.05 8.58 -4.56
C SER A 129 14.69 9.11 -5.95
N LEU A 130 15.16 8.43 -7.01
CA LEU A 130 14.82 8.81 -8.39
C LEU A 130 13.33 8.67 -8.72
N GLU A 131 12.56 7.89 -7.95
CA GLU A 131 11.12 7.75 -8.16
C GLU A 131 10.29 8.30 -6.99
N VAL A 132 10.90 8.49 -5.83
CA VAL A 132 10.24 8.95 -4.60
C VAL A 132 10.69 10.35 -4.26
N GLU A 133 9.76 11.31 -4.27
CA GLU A 133 9.99 12.67 -3.78
C GLU A 133 10.12 12.69 -2.25
N HIS A 134 9.24 11.94 -1.57
CA HIS A 134 9.23 11.89 -0.11
C HIS A 134 8.54 10.63 0.43
N ALA A 135 9.15 9.94 1.39
CA ALA A 135 8.56 8.84 2.13
C ALA A 135 8.09 9.28 3.53
N PHE A 136 6.88 8.88 3.93
CA PHE A 136 6.24 9.32 5.17
C PHE A 136 5.25 8.28 5.70
N THR A 137 4.93 8.36 6.99
CA THR A 137 3.97 7.44 7.63
C THR A 137 2.64 8.12 7.93
N ILE A 138 1.53 7.38 7.80
CA ILE A 138 0.23 7.79 8.35
C ILE A 138 -0.20 6.76 9.38
N SER A 139 -0.59 7.20 10.57
CA SER A 139 -1.04 6.29 11.63
C SER A 139 -2.33 5.54 11.24
N ILE A 140 -2.45 4.30 11.69
CA ILE A 140 -3.68 3.51 11.52
C ILE A 140 -4.87 4.23 12.19
N ALA A 141 -4.63 4.96 13.28
CA ALA A 141 -5.66 5.77 13.95
C ALA A 141 -6.22 6.85 13.01
N GLN A 142 -5.36 7.62 12.33
CA GLN A 142 -5.79 8.63 11.36
C GLN A 142 -6.53 7.99 10.17
N LEU A 143 -6.02 6.87 9.65
CA LEU A 143 -6.66 6.15 8.54
C LEU A 143 -8.01 5.53 8.93
N SER A 144 -8.19 5.19 10.21
CA SER A 144 -9.42 4.60 10.75
C SER A 144 -10.50 5.61 11.05
N LEU A 145 -10.18 6.91 11.12
CA LEU A 145 -11.13 7.94 11.47
C LEU A 145 -11.98 8.31 10.25
N GLU A 146 -13.27 7.95 10.26
CA GLU A 146 -14.16 8.17 9.11
C GLU A 146 -14.26 9.66 8.71
N SER A 147 -14.19 10.58 9.69
CA SER A 147 -14.22 12.03 9.42
C SER A 147 -13.02 12.56 8.65
N ASN A 148 -11.95 11.77 8.47
CA ASN A 148 -10.83 12.15 7.60
C ASN A 148 -11.11 11.85 6.12
N TRP A 149 -12.10 11.00 5.83
CA TRP A 149 -12.41 10.56 4.48
C TRP A 149 -13.58 11.34 3.89
N HIS A 150 -13.34 12.00 2.76
CA HIS A 150 -14.33 12.80 2.05
C HIS A 150 -14.42 12.38 0.59
N THR A 151 -15.51 12.76 -0.06
CA THR A 151 -15.66 12.56 -1.51
C THR A 151 -15.07 13.76 -2.25
N TYR A 152 -14.20 13.49 -3.22
CA TYR A 152 -13.59 14.49 -4.08
C TYR A 152 -13.98 14.25 -5.54
N GLU A 153 -14.28 15.32 -6.27
CA GLU A 153 -14.45 15.30 -7.72
C GLU A 153 -13.08 15.36 -8.40
N LEU A 154 -12.73 14.28 -9.11
CA LEU A 154 -11.42 14.14 -9.78
C LEU A 154 -11.60 13.93 -11.27
N GLN A 155 -10.77 14.59 -12.08
CA GLN A 155 -10.75 14.40 -13.53
C GLN A 155 -9.84 13.23 -13.89
N LEU A 156 -10.42 12.12 -14.34
CA LEU A 156 -9.72 10.88 -14.66
C LEU A 156 -10.05 10.43 -16.08
N ALA A 157 -9.03 10.35 -16.94
CA ALA A 157 -9.18 9.99 -18.35
C ALA A 157 -10.27 10.82 -19.06
N GLY A 158 -10.31 12.13 -18.79
CA GLY A 158 -11.28 13.07 -19.38
C GLY A 158 -12.70 12.97 -18.82
N LYS A 159 -12.93 12.25 -17.72
CA LYS A 159 -14.24 12.14 -17.06
C LYS A 159 -14.14 12.58 -15.60
N SER A 160 -15.11 13.37 -15.13
CA SER A 160 -15.26 13.64 -13.69
C SER A 160 -15.70 12.36 -12.99
N ARG A 161 -15.06 12.05 -11.86
CA ARG A 161 -15.43 10.94 -10.98
C ARG A 161 -15.37 11.40 -9.53
N SER A 162 -16.45 11.13 -8.79
CA SER A 162 -16.50 11.30 -7.35
C SER A 162 -15.86 10.09 -6.68
N LEU A 163 -14.73 10.29 -6.00
CA LEU A 163 -14.00 9.22 -5.32
C LEU A 163 -13.70 9.59 -3.86
N PRO A 164 -13.69 8.60 -2.94
CA PRO A 164 -13.23 8.85 -1.59
C PRO A 164 -11.73 9.19 -1.58
N GLY A 165 -11.36 10.14 -0.74
CA GLY A 165 -9.98 10.50 -0.49
C GLY A 165 -9.76 11.05 0.91
N PHE A 166 -8.50 11.20 1.27
CA PHE A 166 -8.06 11.78 2.54
C PHE A 166 -6.94 12.78 2.25
N ILE A 167 -7.16 14.06 2.55
CA ILE A 167 -6.13 15.10 2.47
C ILE A 167 -5.16 14.94 3.64
N THR A 168 -3.88 14.81 3.32
CA THR A 168 -2.78 14.75 4.28
C THR A 168 -1.86 15.95 4.07
N PRO A 169 -0.93 16.24 5.00
CA PRO A 169 0.12 17.25 4.77
C PRO A 169 1.00 16.97 3.54
N HIS A 170 1.03 15.71 3.05
CA HIS A 170 1.85 15.28 1.92
C HIS A 170 1.10 15.30 0.58
N GLY A 171 -0.22 15.49 0.61
CA GLY A 171 -1.08 15.46 -0.58
C GLY A 171 -2.37 14.70 -0.35
N LEU A 172 -3.14 14.53 -1.44
CA LEU A 172 -4.37 13.75 -1.42
C LEU A 172 -4.05 12.25 -1.53
N LEU A 173 -4.52 11.46 -0.58
CA LEU A 173 -4.58 10.00 -0.66
C LEU A 173 -5.91 9.60 -1.31
N TRP A 174 -5.87 9.05 -2.52
CA TRP A 174 -7.07 8.71 -3.30
C TRP A 174 -6.82 7.50 -4.22
N GLY A 175 -7.83 7.12 -5.01
CA GLY A 175 -7.70 6.12 -6.06
C GLY A 175 -7.42 4.71 -5.54
N ALA A 176 -6.51 4.00 -6.22
CA ALA A 176 -6.14 2.63 -5.86
C ALA A 176 -5.58 2.55 -4.44
N THR A 177 -4.60 3.41 -4.09
CA THR A 177 -3.99 3.45 -2.76
C THR A 177 -5.03 3.64 -1.65
N ALA A 178 -5.95 4.61 -1.81
CA ALA A 178 -7.03 4.82 -0.84
C ALA A 178 -7.96 3.60 -0.73
N SER A 179 -8.25 2.93 -1.84
CA SER A 179 -9.08 1.72 -1.85
C SER A 179 -8.41 0.57 -1.10
N LEU A 180 -7.11 0.37 -1.30
CA LEU A 180 -6.31 -0.63 -0.58
C LEU A 180 -6.30 -0.35 0.93
N VAL A 181 -6.08 0.92 1.31
CA VAL A 181 -6.14 1.35 2.71
C VAL A 181 -7.52 1.07 3.32
N LYS A 182 -8.60 1.50 2.67
CA LYS A 182 -9.96 1.28 3.19
C LYS A 182 -10.27 -0.21 3.34
N ASN A 183 -9.84 -1.04 2.38
CA ASN A 183 -10.01 -2.50 2.47
C ASN A 183 -9.25 -3.07 3.67
N PHE A 184 -7.99 -2.68 3.86
CA PHE A 184 -7.19 -3.10 5.02
C PHE A 184 -7.82 -2.67 6.35
N ILE A 185 -8.22 -1.40 6.46
CA ILE A 185 -8.86 -0.84 7.65
C ILE A 185 -10.17 -1.56 7.97
N LYS A 186 -10.98 -1.90 6.96
CA LYS A 186 -12.20 -2.68 7.14
C LYS A 186 -11.89 -4.04 7.77
N LEU A 187 -10.91 -4.78 7.23
CA LEU A 187 -10.54 -6.12 7.73
C LEU A 187 -10.13 -6.09 9.20
N ILE A 188 -9.29 -5.13 9.58
CA ILE A 188 -8.81 -5.01 10.97
C ILE A 188 -9.83 -4.38 11.92
N LYS A 189 -10.90 -3.75 11.44
CA LYS A 189 -11.99 -3.27 12.31
C LYS A 189 -13.04 -4.35 12.58
N THR A 190 -13.24 -5.27 11.62
CA THR A 190 -14.24 -6.34 11.71
C THR A 190 -13.79 -7.57 12.48
N ALA A 191 -12.47 -7.71 12.72
CA ALA A 191 -11.88 -8.76 13.54
C ALA A 191 -11.67 -8.28 14.98
#